data_AF-A0A1V0FYD5-F1
#
_entry.id   AF-A0A1V0FYD5-F1
#
_cell.length_a   1.000
_cell.length_b   1.000
_cell.length_c   1.000
_cell.angle_alpha   90.00
_cell.angle_beta   90.00
_cell.angle_gamma   90.00
#
_symmetry.space_group_name_H-M   'P 1'
#
loop_
_entity.id
_entity.type
_entity.pdbx_description
1 polymer ?
#
loop_
_entity_poly.entity_id
_entity_poly.type
_entity_poly.pdbx_seq_one_letter_code
_entity_poly.pdbx_strand_id
1 'polypeptide(L)'
;MARCNVQYSRGDTRVKITRTPQALILIFALTAMPLATALHPTRPAIQNACHAAYYLEDIAANAQALIRRAIDSAEKATAKATKFLAVAAETGPKALAANLIAILLLKSAGEVLNSVQTNAAVINAGTTAAAQLAGQMLTVAEISNTEIETTNFVTAARAYSDSTNLQAKPKLAPAQNGTCKASATEREGHSGDPEPPTPGQNKIVLIGIKTRTMPAKAANAELTLCGSTAHSNNDPYDSSHQCTSSQGTVLALKGGKIYETVKITITRKEGGAENKYTESAEATAIPNKKTVAEATTAIAALEEAASAIAAVSAPLDIKPLITAPRLK
;
A
#
# COMPACT_ATOMS: atom_id res chain seq x y z
N MET A 1 84.30 -10.32 -24.81
CA MET A 1 83.13 -9.65 -24.20
C MET A 1 82.34 -10.70 -23.43
N ALA A 2 82.09 -10.46 -22.13
CA ALA A 2 81.26 -11.20 -21.15
C ALA A 2 81.34 -12.75 -21.14
N ARG A 3 82.13 -13.42 -20.28
CA ARG A 3 81.89 -13.77 -18.84
C ARG A 3 80.47 -14.34 -18.60
N CYS A 4 80.20 -15.48 -17.96
CA CYS A 4 80.94 -16.55 -17.29
C CYS A 4 79.94 -17.71 -17.02
N ASN A 5 80.36 -18.98 -17.26
CA ASN A 5 80.44 -20.12 -16.31
C ASN A 5 79.49 -20.14 -15.08
N VAL A 6 78.96 -21.26 -14.55
CA VAL A 6 79.21 -22.70 -14.72
C VAL A 6 78.16 -23.46 -13.88
N GLN A 7 77.83 -24.67 -14.35
CA GLN A 7 77.33 -25.90 -13.69
C GLN A 7 76.54 -25.83 -12.36
N TYR A 8 75.36 -26.47 -12.38
CA TYR A 8 74.64 -26.91 -11.19
C TYR A 8 74.99 -28.37 -10.86
N SER A 9 75.45 -28.62 -9.63
CA SER A 9 75.54 -29.94 -8.99
C SER A 9 74.82 -29.93 -7.63
N ARG A 10 74.41 -31.12 -7.22
CA ARG A 10 73.49 -31.52 -6.13
C ARG A 10 73.81 -30.96 -4.74
N GLY A 11 72.75 -30.82 -3.93
CA GLY A 11 72.83 -30.80 -2.46
C GLY A 11 71.47 -30.98 -1.81
N ASP A 12 71.25 -32.12 -1.15
CA ASP A 12 70.13 -32.38 -0.24
C ASP A 12 70.05 -31.32 0.86
N THR A 13 68.86 -30.77 1.10
CA THR A 13 68.56 -30.09 2.38
C THR A 13 67.10 -30.30 2.77
N ARG A 14 66.92 -31.00 3.89
CA ARG A 14 65.65 -31.16 4.61
C ARG A 14 65.07 -29.78 4.93
N VAL A 15 63.91 -29.45 4.36
CA VAL A 15 63.13 -28.27 4.77
C VAL A 15 62.34 -28.64 6.03
N LYS A 16 62.70 -28.01 7.15
CA LYS A 16 61.90 -27.99 8.38
C LYS A 16 60.53 -27.37 8.05
N ILE A 17 59.46 -28.15 8.20
CA ILE A 17 58.09 -27.63 8.19
C ILE A 17 57.87 -26.94 9.54
N THR A 18 58.05 -25.63 9.57
CA THR A 18 57.52 -24.77 10.63
C THR A 18 56.00 -24.77 10.53
N ARG A 19 55.33 -25.50 11.43
CA ARG A 19 53.88 -25.35 11.65
C ARG A 19 53.63 -23.98 12.27
N THR A 20 53.32 -22.99 11.44
CA THR A 20 52.60 -21.79 11.90
C THR A 20 51.19 -22.24 12.33
N PRO A 21 50.72 -21.88 13.54
CA PRO A 21 49.33 -22.09 13.91
C PRO A 21 48.50 -21.18 13.01
N GLN A 22 47.92 -21.75 11.95
CA GLN A 22 46.93 -21.07 11.12
C GLN A 22 45.72 -20.80 12.01
N ALA A 23 45.64 -19.57 12.52
CA ALA A 23 44.41 -19.02 13.03
C ALA A 23 43.41 -18.99 11.87
N LEU A 24 42.57 -20.03 11.77
CA LEU A 24 41.38 -19.98 10.94
C LEU A 24 40.48 -18.87 11.48
N ILE A 25 40.57 -17.69 10.87
CA ILE A 25 39.61 -16.62 11.03
C ILE A 25 38.46 -16.96 10.07
N LEU A 26 37.43 -17.62 10.58
CA LEU A 26 36.18 -17.82 9.87
C LEU A 26 35.44 -16.48 9.77
N ILE A 27 35.75 -15.72 8.71
CA ILE A 27 35.04 -14.48 8.38
C ILE A 27 33.74 -14.87 7.66
N PHE A 28 32.68 -15.16 8.42
CA PHE A 28 31.33 -15.18 7.86
C PHE A 28 30.77 -13.76 7.84
N ALA A 29 30.93 -13.10 6.70
CA ALA A 29 30.31 -11.81 6.43
C ALA A 29 28.78 -11.90 6.62
N LEU A 30 28.23 -11.18 7.60
CA LEU A 30 26.80 -10.91 7.64
C LEU A 30 26.49 -9.90 6.55
N THR A 31 25.65 -10.29 5.60
CA THR A 31 24.86 -9.35 4.82
C THR A 31 23.64 -9.00 5.67
N ALA A 32 23.66 -7.80 6.27
CA ALA A 32 22.46 -7.20 6.82
C ALA A 32 21.43 -7.13 5.70
N MET A 33 20.32 -7.85 5.83
CA MET A 33 19.18 -7.63 4.95
C MET A 33 18.53 -6.33 5.45
N PRO A 34 18.50 -5.24 4.65
CA PRO A 34 17.80 -4.04 5.05
C PRO A 34 16.31 -4.37 5.24
N LEU A 35 15.85 -4.29 6.48
CA LEU A 35 14.45 -4.54 6.86
C LEU A 35 13.51 -3.38 6.51
N ALA A 36 14.06 -2.25 6.04
CA ALA A 36 13.28 -1.09 5.65
C ALA A 36 12.57 -1.32 4.30
N THR A 37 11.42 -2.01 4.29
CA THR A 37 10.38 -1.59 3.34
C THR A 37 9.62 -0.45 4.00
N ALA A 38 9.49 0.67 3.30
CA ALA A 38 8.51 1.66 3.68
C ALA A 38 7.13 0.99 3.69
N LEU A 39 6.34 1.23 4.75
CA LEU A 39 4.97 0.72 4.82
C LEU A 39 4.13 1.32 3.68
N HIS A 40 4.30 2.61 3.43
CA HIS A 40 3.70 3.32 2.31
C HIS A 40 4.46 2.99 1.01
N PRO A 41 3.75 2.55 -0.05
CA PRO A 41 4.40 2.21 -1.31
C PRO A 41 4.78 3.46 -2.10
N THR A 42 5.87 3.36 -2.87
CA THR A 42 6.22 4.33 -3.91
C THR A 42 5.32 4.10 -5.11
N ARG A 43 4.32 4.97 -5.31
CA ARG A 43 3.37 4.92 -6.43
C ARG A 43 3.22 6.30 -7.06
N PRO A 44 2.75 6.39 -8.32
CA PRO A 44 2.38 7.68 -8.87
C PRO A 44 1.19 8.28 -8.10
N ALA A 45 0.89 9.55 -8.36
CA ALA A 45 -0.17 10.25 -7.65
C ALA A 45 -1.57 9.62 -7.89
N ILE A 46 -2.31 9.37 -6.80
CA ILE A 46 -3.67 8.83 -6.85
C ILE A 46 -4.62 9.78 -7.61
N GLN A 47 -5.21 9.26 -8.69
CA GLN A 47 -6.12 10.00 -9.59
C GLN A 47 -7.57 9.51 -9.49
N ASN A 48 -7.78 8.23 -9.19
CA ASN A 48 -9.09 7.60 -9.15
C ASN A 48 -9.19 6.62 -7.96
N ALA A 49 -10.37 6.05 -7.75
CA ALA A 49 -10.62 5.19 -6.59
C ALA A 49 -9.83 3.87 -6.66
N CYS A 50 -9.62 3.32 -7.85
CA CYS A 50 -8.81 2.13 -8.05
C CYS A 50 -7.34 2.34 -7.64
N HIS A 51 -6.76 3.48 -7.98
CA HIS A 51 -5.41 3.85 -7.55
C HIS A 51 -5.31 3.92 -6.01
N ALA A 52 -6.33 4.49 -5.36
CA ALA A 52 -6.42 4.54 -3.90
C ALA A 52 -6.55 3.14 -3.29
N ALA A 53 -7.36 2.26 -3.89
CA ALA A 53 -7.50 0.86 -3.45
C ALA A 53 -6.15 0.13 -3.48
N TYR A 54 -5.41 0.25 -4.59
CA TYR A 54 -4.10 -0.41 -4.73
C TYR A 54 -3.07 0.09 -3.74
N TYR A 55 -3.07 1.39 -3.47
CA TYR A 55 -2.20 1.97 -2.46
C TYR A 55 -2.45 1.39 -1.07
N LEU A 56 -3.72 1.21 -0.69
CA LEU A 56 -4.12 0.66 0.61
C LEU A 56 -3.86 -0.85 0.71
N GLU A 57 -4.08 -1.60 -0.36
CA GLU A 57 -3.72 -3.02 -0.43
C GLU A 57 -2.21 -3.22 -0.26
N ASP A 58 -1.41 -2.37 -0.90
CA ASP A 58 0.04 -2.40 -0.76
C ASP A 58 0.50 -2.08 0.67
N ILE A 59 -0.16 -1.16 1.39
CA ILE A 59 0.11 -0.93 2.82
C ILE A 59 -0.07 -2.23 3.61
N ALA A 60 -1.17 -2.94 3.38
CA ALA A 60 -1.45 -4.21 4.04
C ALA A 60 -0.41 -5.28 3.67
N ALA A 61 -0.04 -5.38 2.39
CA ALA A 61 0.97 -6.33 1.91
C ALA A 61 2.37 -6.01 2.48
N ASN A 62 2.76 -4.73 2.53
CA ASN A 62 4.03 -4.28 3.08
C ASN A 62 4.12 -4.57 4.59
N ALA A 63 3.03 -4.41 5.33
CA ALA A 63 2.98 -4.79 6.75
C ALA A 63 3.22 -6.29 6.96
N GLN A 64 2.58 -7.14 6.16
CA GLN A 64 2.78 -8.59 6.23
C GLN A 64 4.22 -8.97 5.84
N ALA A 65 4.77 -8.35 4.79
CA ALA A 65 6.14 -8.56 4.36
C ALA A 65 7.18 -8.09 5.39
N LEU A 66 6.87 -7.06 6.18
CA LEU A 66 7.68 -6.61 7.31
C LEU A 66 7.70 -7.67 8.43
N ILE A 67 6.52 -8.15 8.86
CA ILE A 67 6.43 -9.20 9.90
C ILE A 67 7.20 -10.44 9.47
N ARG A 68 6.97 -10.92 8.25
CA ARG A 68 7.64 -12.11 7.72
C ARG A 68 9.15 -11.95 7.74
N ARG A 69 9.69 -10.82 7.28
CA ARG A 69 11.13 -10.57 7.31
C ARG A 69 11.69 -10.45 8.72
N ALA A 70 10.93 -9.88 9.67
CA ALA A 70 11.35 -9.82 11.06
C ALA A 70 11.47 -11.23 11.68
N ILE A 71 10.48 -12.10 11.44
CA ILE A 71 10.50 -13.51 11.85
C ILE A 71 11.67 -14.26 11.19
N ASP A 72 11.79 -14.18 9.86
CA ASP A 72 12.89 -14.82 9.12
C ASP A 72 14.28 -14.36 9.64
N SER A 73 14.40 -13.10 10.05
CA SER A 73 15.63 -12.54 10.60
C SER A 73 15.94 -13.10 11.99
N ALA A 74 14.92 -13.20 12.87
CA ALA A 74 15.06 -13.80 14.19
C ALA A 74 15.41 -15.31 14.12
N GLU A 75 14.81 -16.04 13.18
CA GLU A 75 15.14 -17.45 12.94
C GLU A 75 16.60 -17.62 12.49
N LYS A 76 17.06 -16.81 11.53
CA LYS A 76 18.46 -16.81 11.07
C LYS A 76 19.43 -16.47 12.21
N ALA A 77 19.07 -15.52 13.08
CA ALA A 77 19.86 -15.15 14.24
C ALA A 77 19.98 -16.32 15.23
N THR A 78 18.87 -17.01 15.51
CA THR A 78 18.82 -18.20 16.39
C THR A 78 19.65 -19.36 15.82
N ALA A 79 19.51 -19.65 14.53
CA ALA A 79 20.31 -20.66 13.85
C ALA A 79 21.81 -20.34 13.91
N LYS A 80 22.17 -19.05 13.78
CA LYS A 80 23.55 -18.61 13.91
C LYS A 80 24.07 -18.70 15.33
N ALA A 81 23.26 -18.37 16.34
CA ALA A 81 23.62 -18.52 17.74
C ALA A 81 23.97 -19.98 18.07
N THR A 82 23.19 -20.94 17.56
CA THR A 82 23.43 -22.37 17.75
C THR A 82 24.82 -22.80 17.22
N LYS A 83 25.26 -22.24 16.08
CA LYS A 83 26.62 -22.49 15.55
C LYS A 83 27.70 -21.95 16.49
N PHE A 84 27.49 -20.79 17.11
CA PHE A 84 28.43 -20.25 18.09
C PHE A 84 28.43 -21.04 19.40
N LEU A 85 27.28 -21.54 19.87
CA LEU A 85 27.22 -22.43 21.03
C LEU A 85 28.01 -23.73 20.80
N ALA A 86 27.99 -24.27 19.57
CA ALA A 86 28.80 -25.44 19.23
C ALA A 86 30.32 -25.14 19.34
N VAL A 87 30.78 -23.97 18.86
CA VAL A 87 32.17 -23.52 19.04
C VAL A 87 32.50 -23.27 20.51
N ALA A 88 31.52 -22.79 21.28
CA ALA A 88 31.68 -22.51 22.70
C ALA A 88 31.77 -23.76 23.58
N ALA A 89 31.37 -24.93 23.06
CA ALA A 89 31.55 -26.22 23.73
C ALA A 89 33.02 -26.72 23.67
N GLU A 90 33.87 -26.09 22.84
CA GLU A 90 35.31 -26.37 22.81
C GLU A 90 36.04 -25.67 23.98
N THR A 91 37.28 -26.08 24.27
CA THR A 91 38.10 -25.44 25.32
C THR A 91 38.98 -24.33 24.76
N GLY A 92 39.03 -23.17 25.43
CA GLY A 92 39.97 -22.09 25.15
C GLY A 92 39.34 -20.70 25.09
N PRO A 93 40.13 -19.63 24.85
CA PRO A 93 39.67 -18.24 24.86
C PRO A 93 38.58 -17.94 23.82
N LYS A 94 38.52 -18.71 22.72
CA LYS A 94 37.47 -18.61 21.70
C LYS A 94 36.10 -19.06 22.20
N ALA A 95 36.05 -19.91 23.24
CA ALA A 95 34.81 -20.44 23.77
C ALA A 95 33.98 -19.37 24.49
N LEU A 96 34.63 -18.51 25.29
CA LEU A 96 33.98 -17.40 25.97
C LEU A 96 33.41 -16.38 24.97
N ALA A 97 34.20 -16.02 23.96
CA ALA A 97 33.81 -15.14 22.87
C ALA A 97 32.58 -15.67 22.11
N ALA A 98 32.60 -16.96 21.75
CA ALA A 98 31.52 -17.61 21.04
C ALA A 98 30.23 -17.67 21.88
N ASN A 99 30.33 -17.98 23.18
CA ASN A 99 29.20 -17.94 24.11
C ASN A 99 28.57 -16.54 24.19
N LEU A 100 29.38 -15.49 24.30
CA LEU A 100 28.87 -14.12 24.37
C LEU A 100 28.11 -13.74 23.09
N ILE A 101 28.66 -14.07 21.91
CA ILE A 101 28.02 -13.81 20.62
C ILE A 101 26.70 -14.58 20.50
N ALA A 102 26.66 -15.85 20.92
CA ALA A 102 25.45 -16.64 20.91
C ALA A 102 24.34 -16.03 21.79
N ILE A 103 24.67 -15.63 23.01
CA ILE A 103 23.72 -15.00 23.94
C ILE A 103 23.17 -13.69 23.34
N LEU A 104 24.02 -12.86 22.74
CA LEU A 104 23.59 -11.61 22.10
C LEU A 104 22.63 -11.86 20.93
N LEU A 105 22.92 -12.86 20.09
CA LEU A 105 22.04 -13.24 18.99
C LEU A 105 20.69 -13.77 19.47
N LEU A 106 20.68 -14.63 20.49
CA LEU A 106 19.44 -15.15 21.08
C LEU A 106 18.62 -14.04 21.73
N LYS A 107 19.28 -13.11 22.45
CA LYS A 107 18.62 -11.95 23.05
C LYS A 107 17.97 -11.07 21.98
N SER A 108 18.72 -10.71 20.93
CA SER A 108 18.18 -9.87 19.85
C SER A 108 17.06 -10.57 19.07
N ALA A 109 17.18 -11.87 18.80
CA ALA A 109 16.11 -12.66 18.20
C ALA A 109 14.85 -12.66 19.09
N GLY A 110 15.01 -12.84 20.40
CA GLY A 110 13.93 -12.77 21.37
C GLY A 110 13.26 -11.39 21.43
N GLU A 111 14.03 -10.30 21.38
CA GLU A 111 13.52 -8.93 21.32
C GLU A 111 12.68 -8.67 20.06
N VAL A 112 13.13 -9.16 18.90
CA VAL A 112 12.38 -9.08 17.64
C VAL A 112 11.06 -9.84 17.74
N LEU A 113 11.09 -11.11 18.17
CA LEU A 113 9.88 -11.93 18.29
C LEU A 113 8.90 -11.36 19.33
N ASN A 114 9.41 -10.87 20.46
CA ASN A 114 8.60 -10.20 21.47
C ASN A 114 7.97 -8.90 20.94
N SER A 115 8.69 -8.12 20.13
CA SER A 115 8.15 -6.92 19.49
C SER A 115 7.04 -7.27 18.50
N VAL A 116 7.22 -8.30 17.67
CA VAL A 116 6.16 -8.80 16.77
C VAL A 116 4.94 -9.26 17.57
N GLN A 117 5.13 -10.04 18.62
CA GLN A 117 4.05 -10.55 19.46
C GLN A 117 3.28 -9.42 20.15
N THR A 118 4.00 -8.45 20.73
CA THR A 118 3.41 -7.29 21.42
C THR A 118 2.58 -6.43 20.48
N ASN A 119 3.00 -6.30 19.22
CA ASN A 119 2.32 -5.46 18.24
C ASN A 119 1.32 -6.20 17.34
N ALA A 120 1.15 -7.51 17.49
CA ALA A 120 0.34 -8.33 16.57
C ALA A 120 -1.11 -7.83 16.42
N ALA A 121 -1.76 -7.47 17.53
CA ALA A 121 -3.12 -6.94 17.51
C ALA A 121 -3.23 -5.60 16.78
N VAL A 122 -2.27 -4.69 17.00
CA VAL A 122 -2.19 -3.38 16.34
C VAL A 122 -1.96 -3.55 14.84
N ILE A 123 -1.08 -4.46 14.44
CA ILE A 123 -0.79 -4.73 13.04
C ILE A 123 -2.02 -5.31 12.33
N ASN A 124 -2.71 -6.27 12.96
CA ASN A 124 -3.96 -6.82 12.42
C ASN A 124 -5.05 -5.76 12.28
N ALA A 125 -5.19 -4.87 13.26
CA ALA A 125 -6.16 -3.77 13.19
C ALA A 125 -5.85 -2.80 12.04
N GLY A 126 -4.59 -2.36 11.91
CA GLY A 126 -4.20 -1.42 10.84
C GLY A 126 -4.26 -2.03 9.44
N THR A 127 -3.87 -3.30 9.28
CA THR A 127 -3.99 -4.01 7.99
C THR A 127 -5.46 -4.23 7.61
N THR A 128 -6.32 -4.56 8.57
CA THR A 128 -7.76 -4.67 8.36
C THR A 128 -8.37 -3.33 7.97
N ALA A 129 -8.00 -2.24 8.64
CA ALA A 129 -8.46 -0.90 8.31
C ALA A 129 -8.07 -0.48 6.88
N ALA A 130 -6.83 -0.76 6.47
CA ALA A 130 -6.37 -0.52 5.10
C ALA A 130 -7.18 -1.34 4.08
N ALA A 131 -7.41 -2.63 4.35
CA ALA A 131 -8.20 -3.50 3.48
C ALA A 131 -9.68 -3.06 3.38
N GLN A 132 -10.28 -2.63 4.49
CA GLN A 132 -11.65 -2.11 4.51
C GLN A 132 -11.79 -0.83 3.69
N LEU A 133 -10.84 0.11 3.84
CA LEU A 133 -10.81 1.31 2.99
C LEU A 133 -10.59 0.94 1.53
N ALA A 134 -9.72 -0.04 1.22
CA ALA A 134 -9.52 -0.50 -0.15
C ALA A 134 -10.83 -1.02 -0.76
N GLY A 135 -11.58 -1.86 -0.02
CA GLY A 135 -12.89 -2.36 -0.45
C GLY A 135 -13.92 -1.24 -0.68
N GLN A 136 -13.89 -0.18 0.13
CA GLN A 136 -14.73 1.00 -0.09
C GLN A 136 -14.33 1.75 -1.36
N MET A 137 -13.02 1.86 -1.65
CA MET A 137 -12.54 2.48 -2.88
C MET A 137 -12.91 1.65 -4.12
N LEU A 138 -12.85 0.33 -4.05
CA LEU A 138 -13.37 -0.56 -5.11
C LEU A 138 -14.87 -0.33 -5.31
N THR A 139 -15.64 -0.23 -4.23
CA THR A 139 -17.08 0.08 -4.31
C THR A 139 -17.33 1.43 -4.98
N VAL A 140 -16.58 2.47 -4.59
CA VAL A 140 -16.65 3.79 -5.22
C VAL A 140 -16.35 3.71 -6.72
N ALA A 141 -15.35 2.92 -7.14
CA ALA A 141 -15.03 2.75 -8.55
C ALA A 141 -16.23 2.24 -9.37
N GLU A 142 -16.98 1.27 -8.84
CA GLU A 142 -18.17 0.72 -9.49
C GLU A 142 -19.35 1.69 -9.53
N ILE A 143 -19.65 2.36 -8.41
CA ILE A 143 -20.90 3.13 -8.27
C ILE A 143 -20.76 4.60 -8.64
N SER A 144 -19.54 5.14 -8.75
CA SER A 144 -19.31 6.56 -9.06
C SER A 144 -19.89 7.01 -10.40
N ASN A 145 -20.04 6.07 -11.35
CA ASN A 145 -20.65 6.31 -12.66
C ASN A 145 -22.13 5.91 -12.72
N THR A 146 -22.80 5.77 -11.58
CA THR A 146 -24.24 5.54 -11.57
C THR A 146 -24.97 6.73 -12.18
N GLU A 147 -25.87 6.44 -13.10
CA GLU A 147 -26.63 7.43 -13.86
C GLU A 147 -28.14 7.15 -13.77
N ILE A 148 -28.94 8.19 -14.00
CA ILE A 148 -30.32 7.99 -14.44
C ILE A 148 -30.31 7.93 -15.96
N GLU A 149 -31.02 6.97 -16.55
CA GLU A 149 -31.15 6.87 -18.00
C GLU A 149 -31.95 8.05 -18.55
N THR A 150 -31.50 8.56 -19.69
CA THR A 150 -32.31 9.46 -20.51
C THR A 150 -33.47 8.67 -21.10
N THR A 151 -34.68 9.21 -20.98
CA THR A 151 -35.87 8.62 -21.62
C THR A 151 -36.11 9.25 -22.98
N ASN A 152 -36.78 8.51 -23.87
CA ASN A 152 -37.41 9.11 -25.04
C ASN A 152 -38.55 10.05 -24.62
N PHE A 153 -39.01 10.89 -25.54
CA PHE A 153 -40.23 11.67 -25.38
C PHE A 153 -41.44 10.76 -25.28
N VAL A 154 -42.34 11.08 -24.36
CA VAL A 154 -43.66 10.46 -24.23
C VAL A 154 -44.71 11.55 -24.15
N THR A 155 -45.92 11.33 -24.68
CA THR A 155 -46.98 12.33 -24.53
C THR A 155 -47.24 12.66 -23.06
N ALA A 156 -47.57 13.92 -22.75
CA ALA A 156 -47.83 14.35 -21.39
C ALA A 156 -48.90 13.49 -20.69
N ALA A 157 -49.97 13.08 -21.40
CA ALA A 157 -50.99 12.19 -20.86
C ALA A 157 -50.43 10.81 -20.44
N ARG A 158 -49.51 10.24 -21.23
CA ARG A 158 -48.88 8.94 -20.95
C ARG A 158 -47.84 9.02 -19.84
N ALA A 159 -47.16 10.16 -19.70
CA ALA A 159 -46.16 10.37 -18.66
C ALA A 159 -46.72 10.16 -17.23
N TYR A 160 -48.03 10.30 -17.05
CA TYR A 160 -48.73 10.15 -15.76
C TYR A 160 -49.66 8.93 -15.69
N SER A 161 -49.77 8.12 -16.73
CA SER A 161 -50.63 6.92 -16.72
C SER A 161 -49.91 5.70 -16.13
N ASP A 162 -50.61 4.90 -15.34
CA ASP A 162 -50.04 3.77 -14.57
C ASP A 162 -49.22 2.76 -15.39
N SER A 163 -49.54 2.58 -16.69
CA SER A 163 -48.87 1.59 -17.55
C SER A 163 -47.72 2.14 -18.42
N THR A 164 -47.59 3.46 -18.55
CA THR A 164 -46.58 4.09 -19.43
C THR A 164 -45.96 5.35 -18.83
N ASN A 165 -45.97 5.44 -17.49
CA ASN A 165 -45.46 6.60 -16.78
C ASN A 165 -43.97 6.82 -17.08
N LEU A 166 -43.57 8.09 -17.04
CA LEU A 166 -42.17 8.44 -17.19
C LEU A 166 -41.42 8.02 -15.92
N GLN A 167 -40.31 7.29 -16.08
CA GLN A 167 -39.57 6.69 -14.96
C GLN A 167 -38.11 7.15 -14.97
N ALA A 168 -37.60 7.56 -13.81
CA ALA A 168 -36.18 7.73 -13.59
C ALA A 168 -35.55 6.35 -13.38
N LYS A 169 -35.07 5.74 -14.46
CA LYS A 169 -34.45 4.41 -14.42
C LYS A 169 -32.99 4.52 -14.02
N PRO A 170 -32.56 3.93 -12.90
CA PRO A 170 -31.14 3.88 -12.55
C PRO A 170 -30.39 2.97 -13.54
N LYS A 171 -29.21 3.40 -13.93
CA LYS A 171 -28.25 2.65 -14.73
C LYS A 171 -26.93 2.58 -13.97
N LEU A 172 -26.54 1.35 -13.70
CA LEU A 172 -25.19 1.01 -13.24
C LEU A 172 -24.50 0.30 -14.40
N ALA A 173 -23.23 0.63 -14.65
CA ALA A 173 -22.41 -0.02 -15.66
C ALA A 173 -21.22 -0.70 -14.97
N PRO A 174 -21.40 -1.90 -14.39
CA PRO A 174 -20.32 -2.59 -13.70
C PRO A 174 -19.14 -2.88 -14.61
N ALA A 175 -17.93 -2.89 -14.05
CA ALA A 175 -16.72 -3.21 -14.81
C ALA A 175 -16.75 -4.64 -15.37
N GLN A 176 -16.64 -4.80 -16.69
CA GLN A 176 -16.76 -6.10 -17.38
C GLN A 176 -15.71 -7.13 -16.95
N ASN A 177 -14.49 -6.67 -16.66
CA ASN A 177 -13.36 -7.52 -16.27
C ASN A 177 -13.23 -7.71 -14.74
N GLY A 178 -14.20 -7.18 -13.97
CA GLY A 178 -14.13 -7.01 -12.53
C GLY A 178 -13.58 -5.63 -12.14
N THR A 179 -13.87 -5.23 -10.89
CA THR A 179 -13.56 -3.91 -10.38
C THR A 179 -12.08 -3.57 -10.49
N CYS A 180 -11.80 -2.41 -11.09
CA CYS A 180 -10.46 -1.88 -11.31
C CYS A 180 -9.56 -2.75 -12.22
N LYS A 181 -10.09 -3.69 -12.99
CA LYS A 181 -9.28 -4.57 -13.85
C LYS A 181 -9.27 -4.14 -15.31
N ALA A 182 -8.09 -4.09 -15.92
CA ALA A 182 -7.94 -3.94 -17.37
C ALA A 182 -8.25 -5.23 -18.13
N SER A 183 -7.98 -6.39 -17.51
CA SER A 183 -8.29 -7.72 -18.04
C SER A 183 -8.55 -8.69 -16.89
N ALA A 184 -8.95 -9.94 -17.16
CA ALA A 184 -9.23 -10.93 -16.12
C ALA A 184 -8.09 -11.07 -15.08
N THR A 185 -6.85 -10.90 -15.52
CA THR A 185 -5.63 -11.07 -14.70
C THR A 185 -4.89 -9.78 -14.39
N GLU A 186 -5.22 -8.66 -15.05
CA GLU A 186 -4.42 -7.43 -14.96
C GLU A 186 -5.21 -6.28 -14.33
N ARG A 187 -4.57 -5.59 -13.39
CA ARG A 187 -5.07 -4.35 -12.80
C ARG A 187 -5.05 -3.23 -13.83
N GLU A 188 -5.97 -2.28 -13.71
CA GLU A 188 -5.87 -1.04 -14.47
C GLU A 188 -4.53 -0.35 -14.24
N GLY A 189 -3.98 0.21 -15.32
CA GLY A 189 -2.67 0.84 -15.30
C GLY A 189 -2.67 2.11 -14.47
N HIS A 190 -1.66 2.26 -13.60
CA HIS A 190 -1.41 3.49 -12.87
C HIS A 190 -0.21 4.20 -13.51
N SER A 191 -0.47 5.10 -14.46
CA SER A 191 0.57 5.89 -15.13
C SER A 191 1.05 7.06 -14.28
N GLY A 192 2.26 7.54 -14.57
CA GLY A 192 2.88 8.73 -13.96
C GLY A 192 4.20 8.41 -13.26
N ASP A 193 4.93 9.46 -12.89
CA ASP A 193 6.16 9.32 -12.13
C ASP A 193 5.86 8.89 -10.68
N PRO A 194 6.54 7.86 -10.16
CA PRO A 194 6.37 7.45 -8.77
C PRO A 194 6.81 8.55 -7.81
N GLU A 195 5.96 8.88 -6.83
CA GLU A 195 6.32 9.78 -5.75
C GLU A 195 6.77 8.94 -4.54
N PRO A 196 8.04 9.02 -4.12
CA PRO A 196 8.47 8.31 -2.92
C PRO A 196 7.79 8.91 -1.69
N PRO A 197 7.40 8.10 -0.70
CA PRO A 197 6.86 8.62 0.54
C PRO A 197 7.92 9.46 1.26
N THR A 198 7.55 10.68 1.65
CA THR A 198 8.41 11.55 2.47
C THR A 198 8.36 11.09 3.93
N PRO A 199 9.50 10.73 4.57
CA PRO A 199 9.52 10.32 5.97
C PRO A 199 8.88 11.37 6.88
N GLY A 200 7.97 10.95 7.76
CA GLY A 200 7.25 11.84 8.68
C GLY A 200 6.08 12.62 8.07
N GLN A 201 5.90 12.57 6.74
CA GLN A 201 4.88 13.33 6.01
C GLN A 201 4.01 12.41 5.15
N ASN A 202 3.77 11.18 5.63
CA ASN A 202 2.93 10.22 4.93
C ASN A 202 1.55 10.83 4.63
N LYS A 203 1.09 10.64 3.39
CA LYS A 203 -0.22 11.10 2.93
C LYS A 203 -1.04 9.89 2.51
N ILE A 204 -2.28 9.82 3.00
CA ILE A 204 -3.28 8.88 2.51
C ILE A 204 -4.27 9.69 1.66
N VAL A 205 -4.42 9.28 0.41
CA VAL A 205 -5.38 9.88 -0.52
C VAL A 205 -6.45 8.85 -0.82
N LEU A 206 -7.70 9.21 -0.60
CA LEU A 206 -8.87 8.42 -0.94
C LEU A 206 -9.69 9.17 -1.99
N ILE A 207 -10.47 8.43 -2.78
CA ILE A 207 -11.50 9.00 -3.65
C ILE A 207 -12.86 8.65 -3.07
N GLY A 208 -13.57 9.66 -2.61
CA GLY A 208 -14.94 9.53 -2.16
C GLY A 208 -15.95 9.89 -3.24
N ILE A 209 -17.21 9.61 -2.96
CA ILE A 209 -18.36 10.12 -3.71
C ILE A 209 -19.22 10.99 -2.80
N LYS A 210 -19.87 11.98 -3.38
CA LYS A 210 -20.94 12.74 -2.74
C LYS A 210 -22.08 12.94 -3.74
N THR A 211 -23.24 13.35 -3.24
CA THR A 211 -24.35 13.75 -4.10
C THR A 211 -23.86 14.82 -5.08
N ARG A 212 -24.17 14.62 -6.36
CA ARG A 212 -23.79 15.58 -7.38
C ARG A 212 -24.47 16.92 -7.13
N THR A 213 -23.69 18.00 -7.22
CA THR A 213 -24.27 19.34 -7.23
C THR A 213 -25.04 19.56 -8.52
N MET A 214 -26.35 19.82 -8.42
CA MET A 214 -27.20 20.06 -9.59
C MET A 214 -26.73 21.33 -10.32
N PRO A 215 -26.59 21.28 -11.66
CA PRO A 215 -26.30 22.48 -12.43
C PRO A 215 -27.44 23.51 -12.29
N ALA A 216 -27.15 24.78 -12.61
CA ALA A 216 -28.17 25.81 -12.67
C ALA A 216 -29.34 25.36 -13.56
N LYS A 217 -30.57 25.71 -13.18
CA LYS A 217 -31.77 25.34 -13.92
C LYS A 217 -31.66 25.84 -15.36
N ALA A 218 -31.52 24.92 -16.31
CA ALA A 218 -31.42 25.22 -17.72
C ALA A 218 -32.24 24.20 -18.52
N ALA A 219 -32.79 24.63 -19.66
CA ALA A 219 -33.35 23.71 -20.63
C ALA A 219 -32.26 22.70 -21.01
N ASN A 220 -32.59 21.41 -21.03
CA ASN A 220 -31.65 20.34 -21.34
C ASN A 220 -30.52 20.13 -20.31
N ALA A 221 -30.64 20.64 -19.08
CA ALA A 221 -29.74 20.24 -18.00
C ALA A 221 -29.94 18.75 -17.67
N GLU A 222 -28.87 18.06 -17.27
CA GLU A 222 -28.98 16.67 -16.79
C GLU A 222 -29.87 16.58 -15.56
N LEU A 223 -30.45 15.40 -15.34
CA LEU A 223 -31.38 15.11 -14.24
C LEU A 223 -32.56 16.09 -14.20
N THR A 224 -33.04 16.53 -15.36
CA THR A 224 -34.12 17.50 -15.49
C THR A 224 -35.21 16.98 -16.42
N LEU A 225 -36.47 17.25 -16.06
CA LEU A 225 -37.61 16.98 -16.93
C LEU A 225 -37.65 17.99 -18.07
N CYS A 226 -37.77 17.46 -19.28
CA CYS A 226 -37.83 18.18 -20.53
C CYS A 226 -39.26 18.19 -21.07
N GLY A 227 -39.75 19.37 -21.45
CA GLY A 227 -40.98 19.51 -22.23
C GLY A 227 -40.69 19.97 -23.66
N SER A 228 -41.48 19.48 -24.62
CA SER A 228 -41.45 19.96 -26.01
C SER A 228 -42.85 19.89 -26.62
N THR A 229 -43.13 20.79 -27.57
CA THR A 229 -44.28 20.72 -28.49
C THR A 229 -43.88 20.36 -29.91
N ALA A 230 -42.57 20.29 -30.19
CA ALA A 230 -42.02 20.08 -31.53
C ALA A 230 -41.75 18.60 -31.86
N HIS A 231 -41.83 17.71 -30.86
CA HIS A 231 -41.49 16.29 -30.99
C HIS A 231 -42.72 15.41 -30.79
N SER A 232 -42.62 14.17 -31.27
CA SER A 232 -43.65 13.14 -31.20
C SER A 232 -43.41 12.14 -30.07
N ASN A 233 -44.42 11.32 -29.80
CA ASN A 233 -44.29 10.24 -28.84
C ASN A 233 -43.26 9.21 -29.32
N ASN A 234 -42.39 8.78 -28.42
CA ASN A 234 -41.25 7.89 -28.60
C ASN A 234 -40.05 8.47 -29.36
N ASP A 235 -40.07 9.74 -29.76
CA ASP A 235 -38.90 10.39 -30.34
C ASP A 235 -37.73 10.33 -29.34
N PRO A 236 -36.50 10.05 -29.80
CA PRO A 236 -35.35 10.01 -28.93
C PRO A 236 -35.11 11.38 -28.30
N TYR A 237 -34.63 11.41 -27.06
CA TYR A 237 -34.03 12.62 -26.51
C TYR A 237 -32.54 12.61 -26.83
N ASP A 238 -32.09 13.55 -27.66
CA ASP A 238 -30.70 13.68 -28.07
C ASP A 238 -30.33 15.15 -28.35
N SER A 239 -29.13 15.39 -28.89
CA SER A 239 -28.66 16.74 -29.21
C SER A 239 -29.49 17.47 -30.26
N SER A 240 -30.23 16.74 -31.12
CA SER A 240 -31.11 17.26 -32.17
C SER A 240 -32.55 17.38 -31.69
N HIS A 241 -32.96 16.60 -30.69
CA HIS A 241 -34.29 16.57 -30.09
C HIS A 241 -34.27 17.11 -28.66
N GLN A 242 -33.88 18.37 -28.54
CA GLN A 242 -33.80 19.06 -27.25
C GLN A 242 -35.16 19.65 -26.83
N CYS A 243 -35.25 20.05 -25.55
CA CYS A 243 -36.35 20.85 -25.04
C CYS A 243 -36.42 22.19 -25.78
N THR A 244 -37.62 22.53 -26.24
CA THR A 244 -37.87 23.76 -27.00
C THR A 244 -38.88 24.67 -26.30
N SER A 245 -39.56 24.21 -25.25
CA SER A 245 -40.67 24.95 -24.63
C SER A 245 -40.77 24.75 -23.11
N SER A 246 -41.39 25.73 -22.43
CA SER A 246 -41.75 25.67 -21.01
C SER A 246 -43.05 24.89 -20.73
N GLN A 247 -43.82 24.60 -21.78
CA GLN A 247 -45.02 23.75 -21.77
C GLN A 247 -44.87 22.69 -22.87
N GLY A 248 -45.00 21.41 -22.56
CA GLY A 248 -44.79 20.32 -23.53
C GLY A 248 -46.02 19.44 -23.70
N THR A 249 -46.39 19.16 -24.96
CA THR A 249 -47.33 18.08 -25.29
C THR A 249 -46.67 16.71 -25.17
N VAL A 250 -45.33 16.68 -25.22
CA VAL A 250 -44.49 15.54 -24.89
C VAL A 250 -43.45 15.91 -23.82
N LEU A 251 -43.06 14.92 -23.03
CA LEU A 251 -42.13 15.00 -21.91
C LEU A 251 -41.03 13.95 -22.06
N ALA A 252 -39.80 14.30 -21.72
CA ALA A 252 -38.67 13.36 -21.59
C ALA A 252 -37.90 13.68 -20.31
N LEU A 253 -37.23 12.71 -19.70
CA LEU A 253 -36.27 12.96 -18.62
C LEU A 253 -34.87 12.90 -19.23
N LYS A 254 -34.13 14.01 -19.16
CA LYS A 254 -32.70 13.95 -19.44
C LYS A 254 -32.02 13.29 -18.25
N GLY A 255 -31.37 12.16 -18.51
CA GLY A 255 -30.59 11.42 -17.54
C GLY A 255 -29.30 12.11 -17.14
N GLY A 256 -28.42 11.38 -16.45
CA GLY A 256 -27.09 11.86 -16.07
C GLY A 256 -26.61 11.28 -14.74
N LYS A 257 -25.36 11.58 -14.38
CA LYS A 257 -24.72 11.08 -13.16
C LYS A 257 -25.37 11.65 -11.92
N ILE A 258 -25.56 10.80 -10.91
CA ILE A 258 -26.15 11.19 -9.60
C ILE A 258 -25.10 11.46 -8.52
N TYR A 259 -23.86 11.02 -8.75
CA TYR A 259 -22.71 11.24 -7.86
C TYR A 259 -21.64 12.09 -8.53
N GLU A 260 -20.89 12.83 -7.71
CA GLU A 260 -19.62 13.44 -8.08
C GLU A 260 -18.51 12.88 -7.18
N THR A 261 -17.32 12.69 -7.76
CA THR A 261 -16.15 12.20 -7.02
C THR A 261 -15.44 13.36 -6.33
N VAL A 262 -14.89 13.09 -5.15
CA VAL A 262 -14.09 14.06 -4.40
C VAL A 262 -12.83 13.42 -3.85
N LYS A 263 -11.73 14.18 -3.86
CA LYS A 263 -10.45 13.73 -3.35
C LYS A 263 -10.35 14.03 -1.85
N ILE A 264 -10.23 12.99 -1.04
CA ILE A 264 -10.04 13.09 0.41
C ILE A 264 -8.54 12.92 0.66
N THR A 265 -7.85 14.00 1.03
CA THR A 265 -6.41 13.96 1.34
C THR A 265 -6.20 14.09 2.83
N ILE A 266 -5.41 13.18 3.38
CA ILE A 266 -5.17 13.07 4.81
C ILE A 266 -3.67 13.00 5.03
N THR A 267 -3.14 13.91 5.85
CA THR A 267 -1.70 14.07 6.05
C THR A 267 -1.34 13.70 7.48
N ARG A 268 -0.22 13.01 7.66
CA ARG A 268 0.38 12.79 8.98
C ARG A 268 0.71 14.14 9.62
N LYS A 269 0.25 14.39 10.85
CA LYS A 269 0.67 15.58 11.61
C LYS A 269 2.08 15.37 12.15
N GLU A 270 2.97 16.33 11.94
CA GLU A 270 4.30 16.34 12.55
C GLU A 270 4.25 16.88 14.00
N GLY A 271 5.01 16.27 14.91
CA GLY A 271 5.48 16.93 16.14
C GLY A 271 4.55 16.98 17.36
N GLY A 272 3.48 16.18 17.42
CA GLY A 272 2.58 16.12 18.59
C GLY A 272 2.70 14.81 19.38
N ALA A 273 2.25 14.81 20.64
CA ALA A 273 2.18 13.63 21.52
C ALA A 273 1.28 12.49 20.98
N GLU A 274 0.59 12.73 19.87
CA GLU A 274 -0.18 11.76 19.14
C GLU A 274 0.13 11.95 17.65
N ASN A 275 0.91 11.05 17.04
CA ASN A 275 1.24 11.05 15.61
C ASN A 275 -0.01 10.70 14.77
N LYS A 276 -1.01 11.57 14.77
CA LYS A 276 -2.31 11.34 14.14
C LYS A 276 -2.35 11.90 12.72
N TYR A 277 -3.21 11.31 11.89
CA TYR A 277 -3.61 11.89 10.62
C TYR A 277 -4.52 13.11 10.83
N THR A 278 -4.53 14.05 9.86
CA THR A 278 -5.53 15.13 9.82
C THR A 278 -6.95 14.59 9.68
N GLU A 279 -7.95 15.38 10.04
CA GLU A 279 -9.33 15.00 9.73
C GLU A 279 -9.65 15.28 8.26
N SER A 280 -10.59 14.52 7.69
CA SER A 280 -11.14 14.82 6.37
C SER A 280 -11.91 16.14 6.39
N ALA A 281 -11.61 17.03 5.45
CA ALA A 281 -12.39 18.26 5.22
C ALA A 281 -13.74 17.97 4.53
N GLU A 282 -13.91 16.79 3.94
CA GLU A 282 -15.09 16.41 3.17
C GLU A 282 -16.17 15.77 4.07
N ALA A 283 -17.09 16.61 4.56
CA ALA A 283 -18.10 16.20 5.55
C ALA A 283 -19.22 15.30 4.99
N THR A 284 -19.56 15.44 3.70
CA THR A 284 -20.67 14.74 3.05
C THR A 284 -20.23 13.62 2.11
N ALA A 285 -18.93 13.38 2.00
CA ALA A 285 -18.38 12.32 1.18
C ALA A 285 -18.59 10.94 1.82
N ILE A 286 -18.62 9.92 0.98
CA ILE A 286 -18.51 8.51 1.36
C ILE A 286 -17.16 7.99 0.84
N PRO A 287 -16.30 7.42 1.71
CA PRO A 287 -16.50 7.28 3.15
C PRO A 287 -16.50 8.62 3.90
N ASN A 288 -17.29 8.67 4.96
CA ASN A 288 -17.44 9.88 5.77
C ASN A 288 -16.24 10.10 6.69
N LYS A 289 -16.13 11.32 7.24
CA LYS A 289 -15.02 11.71 8.12
C LYS A 289 -14.78 10.76 9.31
N LYS A 290 -15.82 10.15 9.88
CA LYS A 290 -15.67 9.25 11.04
C LYS A 290 -15.05 7.92 10.62
N THR A 291 -15.56 7.32 9.55
CA THR A 291 -15.00 6.08 8.96
C THR A 291 -13.54 6.28 8.57
N VAL A 292 -13.24 7.42 7.95
CA VAL A 292 -11.87 7.79 7.57
C VAL A 292 -10.97 7.98 8.80
N ALA A 293 -11.43 8.68 9.84
CA ALA A 293 -10.65 8.92 11.06
C ALA A 293 -10.35 7.62 11.83
N GLU A 294 -11.33 6.73 11.95
CA GLU A 294 -11.14 5.43 12.61
C GLU A 294 -10.08 4.59 11.89
N ALA A 295 -10.22 4.46 10.56
CA ALA A 295 -9.29 3.67 9.76
C ALA A 295 -7.87 4.27 9.74
N THR A 296 -7.74 5.59 9.60
CA THR A 296 -6.43 6.25 9.61
C THR A 296 -5.77 6.25 10.99
N THR A 297 -6.53 6.19 12.08
CA THR A 297 -5.98 5.97 13.43
C THR A 297 -5.35 4.58 13.54
N ALA A 298 -6.01 3.54 13.03
CA ALA A 298 -5.47 2.18 13.03
C ALA A 298 -4.23 2.06 12.12
N ILE A 299 -4.24 2.70 10.94
CA ILE A 299 -3.05 2.77 10.06
C ILE A 299 -1.92 3.51 10.76
N ALA A 300 -2.21 4.57 11.51
CA ALA A 300 -1.19 5.31 12.22
C ALA A 300 -0.48 4.48 13.30
N ALA A 301 -1.24 3.67 14.02
CA ALA A 301 -0.71 2.73 15.00
C ALA A 301 0.08 1.58 14.35
N LEU A 302 -0.34 1.13 13.16
CA LEU A 302 0.43 0.17 12.35
C LEU A 302 1.79 0.75 11.92
N GLU A 303 1.85 2.03 11.52
CA GLU A 303 3.12 2.69 11.20
C GLU A 303 4.07 2.72 12.41
N GLU A 304 3.55 2.98 13.61
CA GLU A 304 4.33 2.97 14.85
C GLU A 304 4.82 1.56 15.22
N ALA A 305 3.95 0.56 15.13
CA ALA A 305 4.30 -0.85 15.32
C ALA A 305 5.39 -1.30 14.32
N ALA A 306 5.26 -0.91 13.04
CA ALA A 306 6.25 -1.20 12.02
C ALA A 306 7.61 -0.57 12.33
N SER A 307 7.61 0.68 12.80
CA SER A 307 8.83 1.38 13.25
C SER A 307 9.48 0.66 14.44
N ALA A 308 8.69 0.25 15.43
CA ALA A 308 9.19 -0.48 16.61
C ALA A 308 9.85 -1.82 16.23
N ILE A 309 9.25 -2.59 15.32
CA ILE A 309 9.82 -3.84 14.81
C ILE A 309 11.10 -3.57 14.03
N ALA A 310 11.12 -2.55 13.16
CA ALA A 310 12.31 -2.20 12.40
C ALA A 310 13.49 -1.79 13.31
N ALA A 311 13.23 -1.03 14.37
CA ALA A 311 14.23 -0.56 15.32
C ALA A 311 14.94 -1.71 16.06
N VAL A 312 14.19 -2.72 16.53
CA VAL A 312 14.78 -3.88 17.24
C VAL A 312 15.42 -4.89 16.29
N SER A 313 15.13 -4.81 14.99
CA SER A 313 15.69 -5.73 13.99
C SER A 313 17.01 -5.22 13.37
N ALA A 314 17.30 -3.91 13.45
CA ALA A 314 18.56 -3.31 13.04
C ALA A 314 19.84 -3.83 13.75
N PRO A 315 19.85 -4.12 15.07
CA PRO A 315 21.05 -4.56 15.80
C PRO A 315 21.48 -6.02 15.55
N LEU A 316 20.84 -6.76 14.64
CA LEU A 316 21.28 -8.10 14.23
C LEU A 316 22.59 -8.08 13.40
N ASP A 317 23.15 -6.91 13.09
CA ASP A 317 24.48 -6.77 12.50
C ASP A 317 25.58 -6.89 13.57
N ILE A 318 26.17 -8.09 13.67
CA ILE A 318 27.26 -8.41 14.60
C ILE A 318 28.65 -7.98 14.08
N LYS A 319 28.77 -7.40 12.86
CA LYS A 319 30.05 -6.90 12.32
C LYS A 319 30.88 -6.09 13.32
N PRO A 320 30.33 -5.06 14.00
CA PRO A 320 31.10 -4.27 14.96
C PRO A 320 31.63 -5.08 16.15
N LEU A 321 30.93 -6.14 16.58
CA LEU A 321 31.38 -7.03 17.65
C LEU A 321 32.52 -7.95 17.19
N ILE A 322 32.45 -8.50 15.98
CA ILE A 322 33.48 -9.40 15.45
C ILE A 322 34.81 -8.64 15.19
N THR A 323 34.73 -7.33 14.93
CA THR A 323 35.90 -6.45 14.74
C THR A 323 36.41 -5.78 16.00
N ALA A 324 35.75 -5.96 17.15
CA ALA A 324 36.14 -5.31 18.39
C ALA A 324 37.53 -5.79 18.86
N PRO A 325 38.46 -4.87 19.22
CA PRO A 325 39.82 -5.23 19.62
C PRO A 325 39.92 -6.20 20.80
N ARG A 326 38.86 -6.32 21.61
CA ARG A 326 38.80 -7.16 22.80
C ARG A 326 38.50 -8.65 22.52
N LEU A 327 38.27 -9.01 21.25
CA LEU A 327 38.02 -10.39 20.82
C LEU A 327 39.15 -10.95 19.92
N LYS A 328 40.24 -10.20 19.75
CA LYS A 328 41.49 -10.67 19.10
C LYS A 328 42.49 -11.15 20.13
#